data_AF-A0A818MT41-F1
#
_entry.id   AF-A0A818MT41-F1
#
_cell.length_a   1.000
_cell.length_b   1.000
_cell.length_c   1.000
_cell.angle_alpha   90.00
_cell.angle_beta   90.00
_cell.angle_gamma   90.00
#
_symmetry.space_group_name_H-M   'P 1'
#
loop_
_entity.id
_entity.type
_entity.pdbx_description
1 polymer ?
#
loop_
_entity_poly.entity_id
_entity_poly.type
_entity_poly.pdbx_seq_one_letter_code
_entity_poly.pdbx_strand_id
1 'polypeptide(L)'
;MNYARPDQTASVLKNGKVLVAGGRTALIHLNSAELYEPSTETWTITGYMKIAREEHTTSMLTNGQVLVTGGTVNYIPTKSTELDARASHTASVFAKGLVLVTGGYNDSIILNSAELYDPLTRVWTMTGSMNNKRYLHTACVLTNGKVLVTGGETGSSELNSAELYDPSTGSWTLTDSMNNARQWHTATVLNNGNVLVTGGASRSVSLKSSELYDSSQTLI
;
A
#
# COMPACT_ATOMS: atom_id res chain seq x y z
N MET A 1 -21.00 -2.90 -9.59
CA MET A 1 -19.93 -3.91 -9.74
C MET A 1 -20.61 -5.19 -10.12
N ASN A 2 -20.02 -6.04 -10.97
CA ASN A 2 -20.75 -7.20 -11.49
C ASN A 2 -20.98 -8.31 -10.44
N TYR A 3 -20.14 -8.37 -9.40
CA TYR A 3 -20.28 -9.28 -8.26
C TYR A 3 -19.43 -8.80 -7.07
N ALA A 4 -19.72 -9.33 -5.88
CA ALA A 4 -18.89 -9.09 -4.69
C ALA A 4 -17.51 -9.73 -4.84
N ARG A 5 -16.46 -8.97 -4.55
CA ARG A 5 -15.07 -9.41 -4.66
C ARG A 5 -14.23 -8.85 -3.52
N PRO A 6 -14.20 -9.45 -2.31
CA PRO A 6 -13.31 -8.98 -1.24
C PRO A 6 -11.84 -9.02 -1.64
N ASP A 7 -11.01 -8.30 -0.88
CA ASP A 7 -9.54 -8.27 -1.00
C ASP A 7 -9.04 -7.77 -2.38
N GLN A 8 -9.90 -7.05 -3.08
CA GLN A 8 -9.69 -6.30 -4.31
C GLN A 8 -9.07 -4.93 -4.03
N THR A 9 -8.47 -4.33 -5.05
CA THR A 9 -8.07 -2.92 -4.97
C THR A 9 -8.69 -2.07 -6.05
N ALA A 10 -8.84 -0.78 -5.75
CA ALA A 10 -9.42 0.20 -6.64
C ALA A 10 -8.46 1.38 -6.85
N SER A 11 -8.38 1.86 -8.08
CA SER A 11 -7.64 3.06 -8.45
C SER A 11 -8.54 4.00 -9.25
N VAL A 12 -8.58 5.27 -8.86
CA VAL A 12 -9.23 6.32 -9.65
C VAL A 12 -8.32 6.67 -10.83
N LEU A 13 -8.88 6.62 -12.04
CA LEU A 13 -8.20 6.94 -13.28
C LEU A 13 -8.21 8.44 -13.55
N LYS A 14 -7.26 8.92 -14.35
CA LYS A 14 -7.16 10.36 -14.73
C LYS A 14 -8.41 10.90 -15.41
N ASN A 15 -9.21 10.03 -16.03
CA ASN A 15 -10.47 10.37 -16.68
C ASN A 15 -11.69 10.26 -15.73
N GLY A 16 -11.48 10.11 -14.43
CA GLY A 16 -12.54 10.04 -13.42
C GLY A 16 -13.18 8.65 -13.25
N LYS A 17 -12.87 7.68 -14.11
CA LYS A 17 -13.34 6.29 -13.97
C LYS A 17 -12.64 5.60 -12.81
N VAL A 18 -13.20 4.50 -12.31
CA VAL A 18 -12.56 3.69 -11.26
C VAL A 18 -12.25 2.30 -11.80
N LEU A 19 -10.96 1.93 -11.79
CA LEU A 19 -10.54 0.56 -12.08
C LEU A 19 -10.55 -0.25 -10.78
N VAL A 20 -11.25 -1.37 -10.77
CA VAL A 20 -11.22 -2.35 -9.69
C VAL A 20 -10.58 -3.62 -10.21
N ALA A 21 -9.53 -4.10 -9.55
CA ALA A 21 -8.74 -5.25 -10.00
C ALA A 21 -8.67 -6.34 -8.93
N GLY A 22 -8.69 -7.60 -9.39
CA GLY A 22 -8.44 -8.78 -8.57
C GLY A 22 -9.47 -8.99 -7.45
N GLY A 23 -8.97 -9.49 -6.33
CA GLY A 23 -9.77 -10.01 -5.22
C GLY A 23 -10.13 -11.47 -5.43
N ARG A 24 -11.18 -11.94 -4.75
CA ARG A 24 -11.68 -13.32 -4.90
C ARG A 24 -13.19 -13.38 -4.88
N THR A 25 -13.73 -14.53 -5.24
CA THR A 25 -15.10 -14.95 -4.91
C THR A 25 -15.04 -16.01 -3.81
N ALA A 26 -16.18 -16.60 -3.46
CA ALA A 26 -16.20 -17.77 -2.59
C ALA A 26 -15.48 -19.00 -3.19
N LEU A 27 -15.24 -19.03 -4.50
CA LEU A 27 -14.76 -20.22 -5.21
C LEU A 27 -13.40 -20.05 -5.89
N ILE A 28 -13.07 -18.84 -6.34
CA ILE A 28 -11.87 -18.58 -7.16
C ILE A 28 -11.23 -17.24 -6.82
N HIS A 29 -9.92 -17.16 -7.00
CA HIS A 29 -9.18 -15.91 -7.06
C HIS A 29 -9.42 -15.26 -8.43
N LEU A 30 -9.55 -13.93 -8.45
CA LEU A 30 -9.88 -13.19 -9.65
C LEU A 30 -8.63 -12.60 -10.26
N ASN A 31 -8.48 -12.79 -11.57
CA ASN A 31 -7.55 -12.01 -12.38
C ASN A 31 -8.26 -10.91 -13.18
N SER A 32 -9.60 -10.82 -13.11
CA SER A 32 -10.37 -9.83 -13.85
C SER A 32 -10.24 -8.43 -13.25
N ALA A 33 -10.30 -7.43 -14.13
CA ALA A 33 -10.47 -6.04 -13.78
C ALA A 33 -11.77 -5.49 -14.38
N GLU A 34 -12.46 -4.66 -13.60
CA GLU A 34 -13.69 -3.99 -13.99
C GLU A 34 -13.49 -2.47 -13.92
N LEU A 35 -14.09 -1.76 -14.88
CA LEU A 35 -14.06 -0.32 -14.96
C LEU A 35 -15.45 0.23 -14.63
N TYR A 36 -15.52 1.11 -13.66
CA TYR A 36 -16.70 1.89 -13.33
C TYR A 36 -16.68 3.23 -14.04
N GLU A 37 -17.76 3.55 -14.75
CA GLU A 37 -18.02 4.85 -15.35
C GLU A 37 -19.04 5.60 -14.51
N PRO A 38 -18.65 6.63 -13.73
CA PRO A 38 -19.57 7.37 -12.88
C PRO A 38 -20.68 8.08 -13.66
N SER A 39 -20.41 8.54 -14.89
CA SER A 39 -21.39 9.30 -15.68
C SER A 39 -22.58 8.44 -16.16
N THR A 40 -22.39 7.13 -16.29
CA THR A 40 -23.42 6.18 -16.72
C THR A 40 -23.77 5.14 -15.67
N GLU A 41 -23.09 5.18 -14.51
CA GLU A 41 -23.19 4.21 -13.42
C GLU A 41 -22.98 2.75 -13.85
N THR A 42 -22.21 2.52 -14.92
CA THR A 42 -22.02 1.19 -15.50
C THR A 42 -20.69 0.57 -15.13
N TRP A 43 -20.67 -0.76 -15.09
CA TRP A 43 -19.48 -1.57 -14.87
C TRP A 43 -19.18 -2.39 -16.12
N THR A 44 -17.94 -2.32 -16.59
CA THR A 44 -17.48 -3.07 -17.77
C THR A 44 -16.23 -3.86 -17.43
N ILE A 45 -16.18 -5.15 -17.77
CA ILE A 45 -14.94 -5.94 -17.68
C ILE A 45 -13.94 -5.36 -18.69
N THR A 46 -12.78 -4.93 -18.21
CA THR A 46 -11.81 -4.18 -19.02
C THR A 46 -10.50 -4.92 -19.28
N GLY A 47 -10.29 -6.08 -18.66
CA GLY A 47 -9.10 -6.88 -18.89
C GLY A 47 -8.86 -7.93 -17.81
N TYR A 48 -7.79 -8.70 -18.01
CA TYR A 48 -7.36 -9.77 -17.12
C TYR A 48 -5.86 -9.66 -16.83
N MET A 49 -5.49 -9.77 -15.57
CA MET A 49 -4.12 -9.97 -15.14
C MET A 49 -3.64 -11.37 -15.52
N LYS A 50 -2.32 -11.54 -15.69
CA LYS A 50 -1.73 -12.86 -15.99
C LYS A 50 -1.95 -13.87 -14.87
N ILE A 51 -1.96 -13.38 -13.63
CA ILE A 51 -2.13 -14.18 -12.42
C ILE A 51 -3.28 -13.54 -11.64
N ALA A 52 -4.22 -14.37 -11.17
CA ALA A 52 -5.20 -13.95 -10.19
C ALA A 52 -4.51 -13.47 -8.92
N ARG A 53 -5.10 -12.54 -8.18
CA ARG A 53 -4.50 -12.03 -6.95
C ARG A 53 -5.48 -11.29 -6.05
N GLU A 54 -5.25 -11.40 -4.76
CA GLU A 54 -5.86 -10.59 -3.69
C GLU A 54 -4.77 -9.99 -2.80
N GLU A 55 -5.10 -9.07 -1.89
CA GLU A 55 -4.11 -8.37 -1.02
C GLU A 55 -2.95 -7.67 -1.78
N HIS A 56 -3.15 -7.42 -3.08
CA HIS A 56 -2.24 -6.67 -3.92
C HIS A 56 -2.49 -5.17 -3.76
N THR A 57 -1.69 -4.32 -4.39
CA THR A 57 -1.97 -2.89 -4.50
C THR A 57 -2.10 -2.47 -5.95
N THR A 58 -2.94 -1.48 -6.21
CA THR A 58 -2.99 -0.76 -7.49
C THR A 58 -2.46 0.66 -7.32
N SER A 59 -1.66 1.12 -8.28
CA SER A 59 -1.08 2.46 -8.27
C SER A 59 -1.23 3.13 -9.63
N MET A 60 -1.87 4.30 -9.67
CA MET A 60 -1.98 5.14 -10.86
C MET A 60 -0.63 5.76 -11.19
N LEU A 61 -0.09 5.45 -12.36
CA LEU A 61 1.18 5.98 -12.84
C LEU A 61 0.99 7.31 -13.57
N THR A 62 2.06 8.09 -13.65
CA THR A 62 2.08 9.39 -14.34
C THR A 62 1.79 9.28 -15.84
N ASN A 63 2.02 8.12 -16.45
CA ASN A 63 1.68 7.85 -17.85
C ASN A 63 0.22 7.38 -18.06
N GLY A 64 -0.60 7.32 -17.01
CA GLY A 64 -2.00 6.91 -17.06
C GLY A 64 -2.24 5.41 -17.00
N GLN A 65 -1.19 4.59 -16.89
CA GLN A 65 -1.31 3.16 -16.64
C GLN A 65 -1.56 2.90 -15.15
N VAL A 66 -2.11 1.73 -14.83
CA VAL A 66 -2.19 1.24 -13.44
C VAL A 66 -1.16 0.14 -13.26
N LEU A 67 -0.26 0.32 -12.30
CA LEU A 67 0.62 -0.72 -11.83
C LEU A 67 -0.13 -1.59 -10.82
N VAL A 68 -0.05 -2.91 -10.97
CA VAL A 68 -0.54 -3.87 -9.99
C VAL A 68 0.67 -4.56 -9.38
N THR A 69 0.80 -4.54 -8.06
CA THR A 69 1.97 -5.09 -7.36
C THR A 69 1.60 -6.06 -6.26
N GLY A 70 2.35 -7.16 -6.15
CA GLY A 70 2.23 -8.15 -5.08
C GLY A 70 0.88 -8.85 -5.00
N GLY A 71 0.48 -9.21 -3.78
CA GLY A 71 -0.72 -9.97 -3.46
C GLY A 71 -0.47 -11.46 -3.32
N THR A 72 -1.54 -12.23 -3.14
CA THR A 72 -1.49 -13.68 -2.93
C THR A 72 -2.35 -14.45 -3.92
N VAL A 73 -2.03 -15.74 -4.07
CA VAL A 73 -2.93 -16.77 -4.61
C VAL A 73 -2.96 -17.92 -3.61
N ASN A 74 -4.11 -18.24 -3.05
CA ASN A 74 -4.24 -19.24 -2.00
C ASN A 74 -3.28 -18.98 -0.82
N TYR A 75 -3.20 -17.72 -0.37
CA TYR A 75 -2.29 -17.27 0.69
C TYR A 75 -0.79 -17.40 0.38
N ILE A 76 -0.41 -17.66 -0.87
CA ILE A 76 0.98 -17.68 -1.32
C ILE A 76 1.28 -16.34 -1.98
N PRO A 77 2.12 -15.47 -1.36
CA PRO A 77 2.64 -14.27 -1.98
C PRO A 77 3.14 -14.48 -3.41
N THR A 78 2.73 -13.61 -4.31
CA THR A 78 3.11 -13.63 -5.72
C THR A 78 3.80 -12.34 -6.11
N LYS A 79 4.48 -12.39 -7.26
CA LYS A 79 5.02 -11.22 -7.95
C LYS A 79 4.66 -11.29 -9.42
N SER A 80 4.51 -10.12 -10.02
CA SER A 80 4.50 -9.97 -11.47
C SER A 80 5.94 -9.86 -12.00
N THR A 81 6.61 -8.74 -11.72
CA THR A 81 7.95 -8.38 -12.21
C THR A 81 8.86 -7.82 -11.12
N GLU A 82 8.35 -7.75 -9.89
CA GLU A 82 9.03 -7.29 -8.69
C GLU A 82 10.24 -8.16 -8.35
N LEU A 83 11.14 -7.63 -7.53
CA LEU A 83 12.29 -8.37 -7.04
C LEU A 83 11.85 -9.37 -5.97
N ASP A 84 10.99 -8.93 -5.05
CA ASP A 84 10.41 -9.77 -4.00
C ASP A 84 8.91 -10.02 -4.24
N ALA A 85 8.46 -11.26 -4.05
CA ALA A 85 7.04 -11.54 -3.89
C ALA A 85 6.58 -11.03 -2.53
N ARG A 86 5.44 -10.34 -2.48
CA ARG A 86 4.92 -9.78 -1.24
C ARG A 86 3.42 -9.61 -1.28
N ALA A 87 2.78 -9.71 -0.13
CA ALA A 87 1.37 -9.34 0.09
C ALA A 87 1.24 -8.49 1.36
N SER A 88 0.10 -7.82 1.52
CA SER A 88 -0.15 -6.92 2.65
C SER A 88 0.94 -5.83 2.82
N HIS A 89 1.56 -5.47 1.70
CA HIS A 89 2.52 -4.37 1.56
C HIS A 89 1.79 -3.07 1.21
N THR A 90 2.52 -1.96 1.21
CA THR A 90 2.02 -0.68 0.68
C THR A 90 2.79 -0.27 -0.56
N ALA A 91 2.11 0.42 -1.48
CA ALA A 91 2.70 1.03 -2.67
C ALA A 91 2.37 2.53 -2.71
N SER A 92 3.40 3.38 -2.75
CA SER A 92 3.26 4.84 -2.73
C SER A 92 3.88 5.46 -3.98
N VAL A 93 3.06 6.18 -4.76
CA VAL A 93 3.55 6.95 -5.91
C VAL A 93 4.00 8.32 -5.42
N PHE A 94 5.29 8.63 -5.54
CA PHE A 94 5.86 9.89 -5.07
C PHE A 94 6.48 10.71 -6.22
N ALA A 95 7.14 11.82 -5.87
CA ALA A 95 7.68 12.76 -6.85
C ALA A 95 8.55 12.08 -7.92
N LYS A 96 8.43 12.56 -9.17
CA LYS A 96 8.97 11.95 -10.41
C LYS A 96 8.27 10.67 -10.88
N GLY A 97 7.19 10.25 -10.21
CA GLY A 97 6.33 9.14 -10.65
C GLY A 97 6.86 7.76 -10.31
N LEU A 98 7.93 7.67 -9.50
CA LEU A 98 8.40 6.40 -8.97
C LEU A 98 7.37 5.81 -7.99
N VAL A 99 7.31 4.48 -7.93
CA VAL A 99 6.48 3.76 -6.97
C VAL A 99 7.38 3.10 -5.94
N LEU A 100 7.24 3.49 -4.67
CA LEU A 100 7.88 2.84 -3.55
C LEU A 100 6.98 1.73 -3.04
N VAL A 101 7.46 0.49 -3.04
CA VAL A 101 6.78 -0.67 -2.50
C VAL A 101 7.49 -1.11 -1.22
N THR A 102 6.78 -1.22 -0.10
CA THR A 102 7.40 -1.41 1.22
C THR A 102 6.73 -2.51 2.04
N GLY A 103 7.57 -3.31 2.71
CA GLY A 103 7.13 -4.30 3.69
C GLY A 103 6.22 -5.36 3.10
N GLY A 104 5.23 -5.80 3.86
CA GLY A 104 4.43 -6.98 3.56
C GLY A 104 5.12 -8.25 4.03
N TYR A 105 4.60 -9.39 3.59
CA TYR A 105 5.19 -10.70 3.86
C TYR A 105 5.39 -11.48 2.56
N ASN A 106 6.41 -12.34 2.55
CA ASN A 106 6.61 -13.37 1.53
C ASN A 106 6.42 -14.76 2.14
N ASP A 107 6.70 -15.83 1.39
CA ASP A 107 6.54 -17.21 1.84
C ASP A 107 7.35 -17.59 3.10
N SER A 108 8.35 -16.79 3.48
CA SER A 108 9.32 -17.12 4.53
C SER A 108 9.31 -16.13 5.69
N ILE A 109 9.13 -14.85 5.42
CA ILE A 109 9.35 -13.78 6.40
C ILE A 109 8.41 -12.59 6.18
N ILE A 110 8.25 -11.81 7.25
CA ILE A 110 7.77 -10.42 7.15
C ILE A 110 8.94 -9.54 6.75
N LEU A 111 8.70 -8.67 5.78
CA LEU A 111 9.71 -7.89 5.10
C LEU A 111 9.92 -6.54 5.78
N ASN A 112 11.18 -6.13 5.90
CA ASN A 112 11.56 -4.72 6.04
C ASN A 112 12.11 -4.15 4.73
N SER A 113 12.21 -4.97 3.69
CA SER A 113 12.72 -4.56 2.38
C SER A 113 11.76 -3.59 1.69
N ALA A 114 12.36 -2.71 0.88
CA ALA A 114 11.63 -1.83 0.00
C ALA A 114 12.27 -1.83 -1.39
N GLU A 115 11.42 -1.66 -2.41
CA GLU A 115 11.83 -1.60 -3.81
C GLU A 115 11.14 -0.44 -4.52
N LEU A 116 11.83 0.12 -5.51
CA LEU A 116 11.37 1.21 -6.34
C LEU A 116 11.05 0.68 -7.74
N TYR A 117 9.88 1.01 -8.26
CA TYR A 117 9.57 0.86 -9.68
C TYR A 117 9.67 2.21 -10.37
N ASP A 118 10.44 2.24 -11.45
CA ASP A 118 10.49 3.36 -12.39
C ASP A 118 9.59 3.08 -13.60
N PRO A 119 8.46 3.80 -13.78
CA PRO A 119 7.59 3.63 -14.93
C PRO A 119 8.22 3.95 -16.29
N LEU A 120 9.26 4.79 -16.33
CA LEU A 120 9.91 5.21 -17.57
C LEU A 120 10.77 4.08 -18.13
N THR A 121 11.56 3.45 -17.27
CA THR A 121 12.47 2.35 -17.64
C THR A 121 11.83 0.98 -17.46
N ARG A 122 10.74 0.89 -16.68
CA ARG A 122 10.08 -0.36 -16.24
C ARG A 122 11.00 -1.27 -15.45
N VAL A 123 11.92 -0.68 -14.69
CA VAL A 123 12.91 -1.39 -13.88
C VAL A 123 12.53 -1.32 -12.41
N TRP A 124 12.71 -2.45 -11.73
CA TRP A 124 12.66 -2.54 -10.27
C TRP A 124 14.06 -2.44 -9.69
N THR A 125 14.24 -1.64 -8.65
CA THR A 125 15.52 -1.47 -7.95
C THR A 125 15.31 -1.55 -6.44
N MET A 126 16.16 -2.30 -5.73
CA MET A 126 16.16 -2.28 -4.26
C MET A 126 16.58 -0.91 -3.75
N THR A 127 15.95 -0.43 -2.68
CA THR A 127 16.38 0.76 -1.94
C THR A 127 16.73 0.38 -0.51
N GLY A 128 17.00 1.35 0.37
CA GLY A 128 17.22 1.08 1.78
C GLY A 128 16.04 0.36 2.42
N SER A 129 16.32 -0.41 3.47
CA SER A 129 15.31 -1.16 4.22
C SER A 129 14.83 -0.38 5.43
N MET A 130 13.56 -0.59 5.81
CA MET A 130 13.03 -0.11 7.08
C MET A 130 13.81 -0.74 8.26
N ASN A 131 13.84 -0.02 9.38
CA ASN A 131 14.41 -0.50 10.64
C ASN A 131 13.57 -1.64 11.22
N ASN A 132 12.25 -1.56 11.08
CA ASN A 132 11.33 -2.62 11.50
C ASN A 132 10.69 -3.30 10.29
N LYS A 133 10.67 -4.63 10.33
CA LYS A 133 9.82 -5.43 9.42
C LYS A 133 8.35 -5.16 9.73
N ARG A 134 7.52 -5.06 8.71
CA ARG A 134 6.10 -4.76 8.89
C ARG A 134 5.24 -5.22 7.72
N TYR A 135 4.06 -5.73 8.04
CA TYR A 135 2.94 -5.88 7.13
C TYR A 135 1.70 -5.23 7.77
N LEU A 136 0.65 -4.98 6.98
CA LEU A 136 -0.60 -4.34 7.43
C LEU A 136 -0.40 -2.91 8.01
N HIS A 137 0.73 -2.30 7.66
CA HIS A 137 1.04 -0.89 7.92
C HIS A 137 0.41 0.02 6.88
N THR A 138 0.45 1.32 7.15
CA THR A 138 0.00 2.35 6.19
C THR A 138 1.15 3.26 5.83
N ALA A 139 1.17 3.72 4.56
CA ALA A 139 2.17 4.63 4.03
C ALA A 139 1.51 5.87 3.41
N CYS A 140 2.08 7.05 3.67
CA CYS A 140 1.62 8.33 3.12
C CYS A 140 2.78 9.11 2.52
N VAL A 141 2.58 9.64 1.30
CA VAL A 141 3.52 10.60 0.70
C VAL A 141 3.24 11.97 1.28
N LEU A 142 4.24 12.55 1.94
CA LEU A 142 4.17 13.86 2.57
C LEU A 142 4.34 14.99 1.55
N THR A 143 3.96 16.20 1.93
CA THR A 143 4.09 17.41 1.09
C THR A 143 5.55 17.75 0.75
N ASN A 144 6.50 17.31 1.59
CA ASN A 144 7.93 17.44 1.34
C ASN A 144 8.51 16.32 0.44
N GLY A 145 7.67 15.41 -0.07
CA GLY A 145 8.05 14.32 -0.97
C GLY A 145 8.59 13.07 -0.30
N LYS A 146 8.76 13.06 1.03
CA LYS A 146 9.12 11.86 1.79
C LYS A 146 7.93 10.93 2.00
N VAL A 147 8.17 9.69 2.39
CA VAL A 147 7.11 8.72 2.67
C VAL A 147 7.13 8.35 4.15
N LEU A 148 6.05 8.67 4.87
CA LEU A 148 5.84 8.24 6.25
C LEU A 148 5.16 6.86 6.25
N VAL A 149 5.72 5.92 6.98
CA VAL A 149 5.17 4.60 7.22
C VAL A 149 4.86 4.43 8.69
N THR A 150 3.63 4.04 9.04
CA THR A 150 3.17 3.94 10.43
C THR A 150 2.59 2.56 10.74
N GLY A 151 2.87 2.06 11.94
CA GLY A 151 2.25 0.86 12.50
C GLY A 151 2.49 -0.42 11.69
N GLY A 152 1.47 -1.27 11.65
CA GLY A 152 1.57 -2.64 11.17
C GLY A 152 2.05 -3.59 12.27
N GLU A 153 2.50 -4.77 11.89
CA GLU A 153 2.99 -5.76 12.85
C GLU A 153 4.11 -6.63 12.30
N THR A 154 4.80 -7.32 13.21
CA THR A 154 6.01 -8.11 12.94
C THR A 154 5.76 -9.62 12.94
N GLY A 155 4.49 -10.05 13.06
CA GLY A 155 4.07 -11.44 13.26
C GLY A 155 4.19 -11.90 14.72
N SER A 156 5.01 -11.22 15.53
CA SER A 156 5.13 -11.46 16.98
C SER A 156 4.65 -10.29 17.83
N SER A 157 4.50 -9.10 17.25
CA SER A 157 4.14 -7.87 17.98
C SER A 157 3.58 -6.82 17.03
N GLU A 158 2.53 -6.11 17.48
CA GLU A 158 2.05 -4.91 16.81
C GLU A 158 3.00 -3.73 17.03
N LEU A 159 3.11 -2.86 16.02
CA LEU A 159 4.00 -1.71 16.02
C LEU A 159 3.23 -0.43 16.30
N ASN A 160 3.78 0.40 17.18
CA ASN A 160 3.45 1.82 17.30
C ASN A 160 4.49 2.72 16.62
N SER A 161 5.62 2.15 16.21
CA SER A 161 6.69 2.88 15.51
C SER A 161 6.22 3.46 14.18
N ALA A 162 6.85 4.57 13.82
CA ALA A 162 6.77 5.18 12.51
C ALA A 162 8.17 5.41 11.95
N GLU A 163 8.28 5.38 10.62
CA GLU A 163 9.53 5.53 9.89
C GLU A 163 9.34 6.40 8.66
N LEU A 164 10.36 7.17 8.33
CA LEU A 164 10.37 8.09 7.21
C LEU A 164 11.38 7.63 6.17
N TYR A 165 10.92 7.44 4.95
CA TYR A 165 11.77 7.22 3.78
C TYR A 165 12.14 8.56 3.13
N ASP A 166 13.43 8.79 2.92
CA ASP A 166 13.95 9.90 2.15
C ASP A 166 14.35 9.44 0.73
N PRO A 167 13.60 9.79 -0.32
CA PRO A 167 13.90 9.33 -1.67
C PRO A 167 15.20 9.88 -2.26
N SER A 168 15.76 10.95 -1.69
CA SER A 168 17.02 11.54 -2.17
C SER A 168 18.24 10.70 -1.80
N THR A 169 18.16 9.95 -0.70
CA THR A 169 19.23 9.11 -0.18
C THR A 169 18.88 7.62 -0.15
N GLY A 170 17.61 7.28 -0.36
CA GLY A 170 17.11 5.92 -0.18
C GLY A 170 17.14 5.44 1.28
N SER A 171 17.28 6.35 2.24
CA SER A 171 17.45 6.00 3.66
C SER A 171 16.14 6.05 4.44
N TRP A 172 16.08 5.25 5.51
CA TRP A 172 14.96 5.21 6.46
C TRP A 172 15.39 5.75 7.81
N THR A 173 14.56 6.60 8.42
CA THR A 173 14.80 7.16 9.76
C THR A 173 13.59 6.90 10.65
N LEU A 174 13.81 6.45 11.89
CA LEU A 174 12.76 6.34 12.90
C LEU A 174 12.26 7.73 13.29
N THR A 175 10.94 7.87 13.43
CA THR A 175 10.30 9.07 13.98
C THR A 175 9.69 8.73 15.35
N ASP A 176 8.97 9.69 15.94
CA ASP A 176 8.21 9.42 17.15
C ASP A 176 7.19 8.29 16.94
N SER A 177 6.98 7.53 18.00
CA SER A 177 6.04 6.42 18.01
C SER A 177 4.66 6.89 18.45
N MET A 178 3.62 6.33 17.82
CA MET A 178 2.24 6.47 18.29
C MET A 178 2.10 5.99 19.73
N ASN A 179 1.11 6.51 20.44
CA ASN A 179 0.76 6.08 21.78
C ASN A 179 0.28 4.62 21.80
N ASN A 180 -0.41 4.19 20.74
CA ASN A 180 -0.92 2.82 20.61
C ASN A 180 -0.34 2.14 19.39
N ALA A 181 0.07 0.88 19.55
CA ALA A 181 0.39 0.02 18.43
C ALA A 181 -0.88 -0.26 17.63
N ARG A 182 -0.80 -0.22 16.30
CA ARG A 182 -1.96 -0.39 15.43
C ARG A 182 -1.60 -1.03 14.10
N GLN A 183 -2.50 -1.87 13.62
CA GLN A 183 -2.52 -2.43 12.26
C GLN A 183 -3.89 -2.21 11.62
N TRP A 184 -3.98 -2.32 10.28
CA TRP A 184 -5.21 -2.05 9.50
C TRP A 184 -5.80 -0.64 9.72
N HIS A 185 -5.01 0.31 10.21
CA HIS A 185 -5.45 1.70 10.38
C HIS A 185 -5.39 2.46 9.07
N THR A 186 -6.09 3.59 9.01
CA THR A 186 -5.94 4.55 7.91
C THR A 186 -5.01 5.68 8.33
N ALA A 187 -4.34 6.28 7.34
CA ALA A 187 -3.58 7.49 7.53
C ALA A 187 -3.89 8.45 6.37
N THR A 188 -4.17 9.71 6.71
CA THR A 188 -4.59 10.73 5.76
C THR A 188 -3.71 11.96 5.93
N VAL A 189 -3.05 12.38 4.84
CA VAL A 189 -2.34 13.66 4.81
C VAL A 189 -3.38 14.78 4.72
N LEU A 190 -3.32 15.70 5.68
CA LEU A 190 -4.20 16.86 5.77
C LEU A 190 -3.65 18.03 4.95
N ASN A 191 -4.51 19.02 4.65
CA ASN A 191 -4.12 20.20 3.86
C ASN A 191 -2.98 21.03 4.46
N ASN A 192 -2.79 20.94 5.78
CA ASN A 192 -1.68 21.60 6.49
C ASN A 192 -0.38 20.78 6.48
N GLY A 193 -0.36 19.60 5.83
CA GLY A 193 0.79 18.71 5.76
C GLY A 193 0.92 17.71 6.90
N ASN A 194 0.07 17.79 7.93
CA ASN A 194 0.05 16.81 9.02
C ASN A 194 -0.57 15.49 8.57
N VAL A 195 -0.29 14.39 9.28
CA VAL A 195 -0.88 13.08 9.00
C VAL A 195 -1.78 12.66 10.14
N LEU A 196 -3.08 12.53 9.86
CA LEU A 196 -4.06 11.97 10.78
C LEU A 196 -4.08 10.45 10.63
N VAL A 197 -3.74 9.75 11.70
CA VAL A 197 -3.79 8.29 11.80
C VAL A 197 -5.01 7.88 12.62
N THR A 198 -5.90 7.06 12.07
CA THR A 198 -7.20 6.75 12.69
C THR A 198 -7.49 5.26 12.71
N GLY A 199 -8.02 4.78 13.85
CA GLY A 199 -8.58 3.44 13.97
C GLY A 199 -7.56 2.32 13.87
N GLY A 200 -7.93 1.23 13.20
CA GLY A 200 -7.16 -0.01 13.18
C GLY A 200 -7.41 -0.88 14.41
N ALA A 201 -6.54 -1.86 14.63
CA ALA A 201 -6.65 -2.81 15.73
C ALA A 201 -5.33 -2.98 16.48
N SER A 202 -5.44 -3.30 17.76
CA SER A 202 -4.33 -3.64 18.65
C SER A 202 -4.76 -4.77 19.57
N ARG A 203 -3.99 -5.85 19.68
CA ARG A 203 -4.30 -7.02 20.53
C ARG A 203 -5.72 -7.56 20.31
N SER A 204 -6.14 -7.63 19.03
CA SER A 204 -7.48 -8.04 18.60
C SER A 204 -8.63 -7.13 19.08
N VAL A 205 -8.32 -5.90 19.51
CA VAL A 205 -9.31 -4.88 19.88
C VAL A 205 -9.28 -3.73 18.88
N SER A 206 -10.45 -3.35 18.36
CA SER A 206 -10.57 -2.19 17.49
C SER A 206 -10.31 -0.90 18.25
N LEU A 207 -9.41 -0.08 17.73
CA LEU A 207 -9.09 1.22 18.29
C LEU A 207 -10.11 2.26 17.86
N LYS A 208 -10.53 3.11 18.80
CA LYS A 208 -11.36 4.29 18.55
C LYS A 208 -10.54 5.59 18.54
N SER A 209 -9.23 5.48 18.76
CA SER A 209 -8.31 6.61 18.85
C SER A 209 -7.85 7.07 17.46
N SER A 210 -7.58 8.37 17.38
CA SER A 210 -6.80 8.97 16.30
C SER A 210 -5.60 9.70 16.89
N GLU A 211 -4.54 9.81 16.11
CA GLU A 211 -3.28 10.44 16.49
C GLU A 211 -2.76 11.28 15.33
N LEU A 212 -2.07 12.38 15.62
CA LEU A 212 -1.64 13.35 14.61
C LEU A 212 -0.11 13.44 14.59
N TYR A 213 0.48 13.18 13.42
CA TYR A 213 1.86 13.56 13.15
C TYR A 213 1.88 14.96 12.56
N ASP A 214 2.70 15.84 13.12
CA ASP A 214 2.89 17.18 12.56
C ASP A 214 3.76 17.17 11.30
N SER A 215 3.90 18.33 10.65
CA SER A 215 4.77 18.48 9.48
C SER A 215 6.27 18.20 9.74
N SER A 216 6.71 18.26 11.00
CA SER A 216 8.05 17.85 11.44
C SER A 216 8.16 16.34 11.68
N GLN A 217 7.04 15.61 11.54
CA GLN A 217 6.87 14.17 11.79
C GLN A 217 7.09 13.78 13.25
N THR A 218 6.81 14.73 14.15
CA THR A 218 6.70 14.56 15.60
C THR A 218 5.24 14.26 15.94
N LEU A 219 5.00 13.38 16.92
CA LEU A 219 3.65 13.10 17.39
C LEU A 219 3.14 14.24 18.29
N ILE A 220 1.94 14.77 18.04
CA ILE A 220 1.34 15.89 18.80
C ILE A 220 -0.08 15.64 19.29
#